data_AF-A0A533W713-F1
#
_entry.id   AF-A0A533W713-F1
#
_cell.length_a   1.000
_cell.length_b   1.000
_cell.length_c   1.000
_cell.angle_alpha   90.00
_cell.angle_beta   90.00
_cell.angle_gamma   90.00
#
_symmetry.space_group_name_H-M   'P 1'
#
loop_
_entity.id
_entity.type
_entity.pdbx_description
1 polymer ?
#
loop_
_entity_poly.entity_id
_entity_poly.type
_entity_poly.pdbx_seq_one_letter_code
_entity_poly.pdbx_strand_id
1 'polypeptide(L)'
;MMVGRANARREWHLLKYVSSMIASGLYKKSRQKGIKYSQYAMPWPVMGPIFARSQSTRKILGELAPTLHTSRSSAGSFVLPYLIRLMIDEKVDPVELAVDNFHDESVGESIAKEIEKAKRK
;
A
#
# COMPACT_ATOMS: atom_id res chain seq x y z
N MET A 1 12.36 -13.80 5.12
CA MET A 1 12.23 -14.41 3.76
C MET A 1 13.61 -14.45 3.10
N MET A 2 14.00 -15.58 2.48
CA MET A 2 15.35 -15.79 1.90
C MET A 2 15.71 -14.72 0.85
N VAL A 3 14.74 -14.30 0.03
CA VAL A 3 14.90 -13.25 -1.00
C VAL A 3 15.34 -11.91 -0.38
N GLY A 4 14.75 -11.53 0.75
CA GLY A 4 15.14 -10.31 1.47
C GLY A 4 16.56 -10.39 2.04
N ARG A 5 17.00 -11.56 2.51
CA ARG A 5 18.37 -11.79 2.99
C ARG A 5 19.38 -11.80 1.84
N ALA A 6 19.04 -12.44 0.72
CA ALA A 6 19.86 -12.48 -0.49
C ALA A 6 20.14 -11.07 -1.02
N ASN A 7 19.12 -10.21 -1.07
CA ASN A 7 19.28 -8.83 -1.52
C ASN A 7 20.11 -7.99 -0.54
N ALA A 8 19.85 -8.10 0.77
CA ALA A 8 20.55 -7.33 1.80
C ALA A 8 22.05 -7.68 1.91
N ARG A 9 22.41 -8.96 1.73
CA ARG A 9 23.79 -9.45 1.86
C ARG A 9 24.50 -9.72 0.53
N ARG A 10 23.83 -9.45 -0.60
CA ARG A 10 24.28 -9.81 -1.96
C ARG A 10 24.63 -11.30 -2.12
N GLU A 11 24.00 -12.17 -1.33
CA GLU A 11 24.20 -13.62 -1.37
C GLU A 11 23.31 -14.24 -2.45
N TRP A 12 23.62 -13.98 -3.73
CA TRP A 12 22.81 -14.43 -4.87
C TRP A 12 22.68 -15.94 -4.98
N HIS A 13 23.63 -16.70 -4.41
CA HIS A 13 23.56 -18.16 -4.37
C HIS A 13 22.32 -18.66 -3.59
N LEU A 14 21.72 -17.84 -2.72
CA LEU A 14 20.49 -18.20 -1.99
C LEU A 14 19.29 -18.28 -2.93
N LEU A 15 19.32 -17.61 -4.09
CA LEU A 15 18.23 -17.65 -5.07
C LEU A 15 18.02 -19.06 -5.64
N LYS A 16 19.03 -19.92 -5.63
CA LYS A 16 18.90 -21.32 -6.09
C LYS A 16 17.85 -22.11 -5.30
N TYR A 17 17.61 -21.73 -4.05
CA TYR A 17 16.62 -22.37 -3.18
C TYR A 17 15.22 -21.79 -3.34
N VAL A 18 15.05 -20.68 -4.06
CA VAL A 18 13.73 -20.05 -4.25
C VAL A 18 12.81 -20.99 -5.04
N SER A 19 13.33 -21.63 -6.09
CA SER A 19 12.54 -22.58 -6.90
C SER A 19 12.02 -23.75 -6.05
N SER A 20 12.87 -24.37 -5.23
CA SER A 20 12.46 -25.49 -4.37
C SER A 20 11.53 -25.06 -3.24
N MET A 21 11.71 -23.85 -2.69
CA MET A 21 10.84 -23.28 -1.67
C MET A 21 9.45 -22.95 -2.21
N ILE A 22 9.37 -22.39 -3.42
CA ILE A 22 8.13 -22.16 -4.16
C ILE A 22 7.47 -23.50 -4.46
N ALA A 23 8.20 -24.45 -5.05
CA ALA A 23 7.66 -25.77 -5.38
C ALA A 23 7.12 -26.48 -4.15
N SER A 24 7.88 -26.59 -3.06
CA SER A 24 7.46 -27.28 -1.83
C SER A 24 6.34 -26.55 -1.06
N GLY A 25 6.41 -25.22 -0.99
CA GLY A 25 5.42 -24.39 -0.30
C GLY A 25 4.09 -24.31 -1.06
N LEU A 26 4.13 -24.24 -2.39
CA LEU A 26 2.93 -24.27 -3.22
C LEU A 26 2.39 -25.69 -3.37
N TYR A 27 3.20 -26.75 -3.38
CA TYR A 27 2.71 -28.11 -3.64
C TYR A 27 1.60 -28.55 -2.68
N LYS A 28 1.73 -28.25 -1.38
CA LYS A 28 0.68 -28.57 -0.40
C LYS A 28 -0.58 -27.70 -0.59
N LYS A 29 -0.42 -26.45 -1.01
CA LYS A 29 -1.53 -25.51 -1.25
C LYS A 29 -2.20 -25.70 -2.61
N SER A 30 -1.48 -26.14 -3.64
CA SER A 30 -2.00 -26.36 -5.00
C SER A 30 -2.77 -27.68 -5.12
N ARG A 31 -2.53 -28.63 -4.22
CA ARG A 31 -3.31 -29.87 -4.09
C ARG A 31 -4.72 -29.64 -3.51
N GLN A 32 -5.03 -28.47 -2.94
CA GLN A 32 -6.41 -28.11 -2.64
C GLN A 32 -7.18 -27.93 -3.95
N LYS A 33 -8.14 -28.82 -4.23
CA LYS A 33 -8.95 -28.84 -5.47
C LYS A 33 -9.67 -27.51 -5.79
N GLY A 34 -9.77 -26.59 -4.84
CA GLY A 34 -10.33 -25.25 -5.02
C GLY A 34 -9.35 -24.16 -5.49
N ILE A 35 -8.04 -24.42 -5.55
CA ILE A 35 -7.03 -23.41 -5.91
C ILE A 35 -6.45 -23.75 -7.28
N LYS A 36 -7.02 -23.15 -8.34
CA LYS A 36 -6.44 -23.21 -9.68
C LYS A 36 -5.37 -22.13 -9.81
N TYR A 37 -4.14 -22.52 -10.18
CA TYR A 37 -3.08 -21.57 -10.49
C TYR A 37 -3.45 -20.79 -11.76
N SER A 38 -3.50 -19.47 -11.66
CA SER A 38 -3.51 -18.56 -12.81
C SER A 38 -2.19 -17.81 -12.80
N GLN A 39 -1.44 -17.86 -13.90
CA GLN A 39 -0.22 -17.07 -14.12
C GLN A 39 -0.49 -15.55 -13.96
N TYR A 40 -1.76 -15.15 -14.04
CA TYR A 40 -2.27 -13.79 -13.84
C TYR A 40 -3.30 -13.76 -12.71
N ALA A 41 -2.98 -14.34 -11.54
CA ALA A 41 -3.90 -14.45 -10.41
C ALA A 41 -4.57 -13.12 -9.99
N MET A 42 -3.97 -11.98 -10.33
CA MET A 42 -4.71 -10.75 -10.56
C MET A 42 -4.34 -10.15 -11.92
N PRO A 43 -5.32 -9.85 -12.79
CA PRO A 43 -5.05 -9.20 -14.06
C PRO A 43 -4.51 -7.77 -13.81
N TRP A 44 -3.63 -7.27 -14.69
CA TRP A 44 -3.04 -5.93 -14.57
C TRP A 44 -4.05 -4.79 -14.35
N PRO A 45 -5.24 -4.79 -14.99
CA PRO A 45 -6.31 -3.83 -14.69
C PRO A 45 -6.73 -3.76 -13.21
N VAL A 46 -6.53 -4.83 -12.44
CA VAL A 46 -6.79 -4.87 -10.99
C VAL A 46 -5.55 -4.43 -10.21
N MET A 47 -4.37 -4.93 -10.57
CA MET A 47 -3.12 -4.63 -9.85
C MET A 47 -2.65 -3.19 -10.02
N GLY A 48 -2.71 -2.65 -11.23
CA GLY A 48 -2.19 -1.32 -11.57
C GLY A 48 -2.78 -0.22 -10.68
N PRO A 49 -4.11 -0.12 -10.55
CA PRO A 49 -4.75 0.84 -9.65
C PRO A 49 -4.37 0.64 -8.17
N ILE A 50 -4.21 -0.59 -7.71
CA ILE A 50 -3.79 -0.89 -6.33
C ILE A 50 -2.38 -0.34 -6.09
N PHE A 51 -1.45 -0.59 -7.01
CA PHE A 51 -0.08 -0.10 -6.89
C PHE A 51 -0.01 1.43 -7.00
N ALA A 52 -0.68 2.03 -7.97
CA ALA A 52 -0.73 3.48 -8.14
C ALA A 52 -1.31 4.16 -6.88
N ARG A 53 -2.40 3.61 -6.33
CA ARG A 53 -2.98 4.09 -5.07
C ARG A 53 -2.03 3.91 -3.89
N SER A 54 -1.32 2.79 -3.82
CA SER A 54 -0.36 2.55 -2.73
C SER A 54 0.77 3.58 -2.69
N GLN A 55 1.17 4.12 -3.86
CA GLN A 55 2.19 5.16 -3.91
C GLN A 55 1.68 6.50 -3.38
N SER A 56 0.45 6.90 -3.75
CA SER A 56 -0.15 8.14 -3.24
C SER A 56 -0.43 8.07 -1.75
N THR A 57 -0.97 6.95 -1.26
CA THR A 57 -1.24 6.79 0.19
C THR A 57 0.05 6.74 1.00
N ARG A 58 1.15 6.22 0.44
CA ARG A 58 2.44 6.16 1.14
C ARG A 58 3.02 7.53 1.43
N LYS A 59 2.76 8.54 0.60
CA LYS A 59 3.12 9.94 0.89
C LYS A 59 2.36 10.47 2.09
N ILE A 60 1.03 10.35 2.07
CA ILE A 60 0.16 10.79 3.18
C ILE A 60 0.56 10.11 4.49
N LEU A 61 0.75 8.79 4.47
CA LEU A 61 1.16 8.02 5.65
C LEU A 61 2.61 8.26 6.06
N GLY A 62 3.43 8.81 5.16
CA GLY A 62 4.79 9.26 5.43
C GLY A 62 4.79 10.35 6.50
N GLU A 63 3.87 11.31 6.37
CA GLU A 63 3.73 12.48 7.25
C GLU A 63 2.74 12.27 8.40
N LEU A 64 1.65 11.54 8.15
CA LEU A 64 0.61 11.31 9.15
C LEU A 64 1.06 10.37 10.29
N ALA A 65 1.95 9.43 10.00
CA ALA A 65 2.38 8.46 11.01
C ALA A 65 3.34 9.07 12.07
N PRO A 66 4.36 9.88 11.68
CA PRO A 66 5.20 10.60 12.63
C PRO A 66 4.43 11.58 13.50
N THR A 67 3.50 12.34 12.92
CA THR A 67 2.68 13.34 13.65
C THR A 67 1.78 12.71 14.70
N LEU A 68 1.29 11.50 14.45
CA LEU A 68 0.46 10.74 15.39
C LEU A 68 1.25 9.74 16.26
N HIS A 69 2.58 9.72 16.16
CA HIS A 69 3.45 8.77 16.84
C HIS A 69 3.00 7.29 16.70
N THR A 70 2.51 6.92 15.52
CA THR A 70 1.96 5.58 15.24
C THR A 70 2.62 4.92 14.03
N SER A 71 2.31 3.65 13.79
CA SER A 71 2.80 2.96 12.60
C SER A 71 2.05 3.41 11.35
N ARG A 72 2.73 3.42 10.19
CA ARG A 72 2.08 3.75 8.90
C ARG A 72 0.87 2.86 8.60
N SER A 73 0.94 1.58 8.97
CA SER A 73 -0.17 0.64 8.84
C SER A 73 -1.35 1.04 9.74
N SER A 74 -1.09 1.38 11.01
CA SER A 74 -2.13 1.79 11.94
C SER A 74 -2.77 3.12 11.50
N ALA A 75 -1.97 4.10 11.11
CA ALA A 75 -2.46 5.37 10.56
C ALA A 75 -3.33 5.14 9.31
N GLY A 76 -2.89 4.28 8.39
CA GLY A 76 -3.62 4.01 7.15
C GLY A 76 -4.92 3.26 7.34
N SER A 77 -4.97 2.32 8.29
CA SER A 77 -6.17 1.53 8.54
C SER A 77 -7.17 2.21 9.46
N PHE A 78 -6.69 2.91 10.50
CA PHE A 78 -7.56 3.43 11.57
C PHE A 78 -7.75 4.93 11.56
N VAL A 79 -6.88 5.72 10.92
CA VAL A 79 -6.97 7.18 10.99
C VAL A 79 -7.37 7.77 9.64
N LEU A 80 -6.68 7.38 8.58
CA LEU A 80 -6.86 7.93 7.24
C LEU A 80 -8.33 7.90 6.75
N PRO A 81 -9.12 6.81 6.93
CA PRO A 81 -10.51 6.80 6.48
C PRO A 81 -11.38 7.88 7.17
N TYR A 82 -11.18 8.09 8.47
CA TYR A 82 -11.92 9.09 9.24
C TYR A 82 -11.44 10.51 8.93
N LEU A 83 -10.14 10.70 8.74
CA LEU A 83 -9.58 11.98 8.31
C LEU A 83 -10.21 12.42 6.98
N ILE A 84 -10.24 11.53 5.98
CA ILE A 84 -10.87 11.81 4.68
C ILE A 84 -12.36 12.13 4.84
N ARG A 85 -13.06 11.42 5.73
CA ARG A 85 -14.48 11.67 5.97
C ARG A 85 -14.72 13.03 6.61
N LEU A 86 -13.95 13.38 7.64
CA LEU A 86 -14.02 14.69 8.30
C LEU A 86 -13.76 15.83 7.32
N MET A 87 -12.75 15.69 6.45
CA MET A 87 -12.46 16.70 5.43
C MET A 87 -13.59 16.88 4.42
N ILE A 88 -14.31 15.80 4.07
CA ILE A 88 -15.49 15.88 3.20
C ILE A 88 -16.63 16.61 3.90
N ASP A 89 -16.91 16.26 5.15
CA ASP A 89 -18.04 16.80 5.90
C ASP A 89 -17.84 18.29 6.23
N GLU A 90 -16.62 18.67 6.62
CA GLU A 90 -16.24 20.06 6.96
C GLU A 90 -15.82 20.91 5.75
N LYS A 91 -15.79 20.33 4.53
CA LYS A 91 -15.36 21.00 3.28
C LYS A 91 -13.98 21.67 3.37
N VAL A 92 -13.05 21.03 4.06
CA VAL A 92 -11.68 21.53 4.24
C VAL A 92 -10.89 21.40 2.94
N ASP A 93 -10.11 22.41 2.58
CA ASP A 93 -9.20 22.33 1.45
C ASP A 93 -8.01 21.41 1.80
N PRO A 94 -7.80 20.30 1.07
CA PRO A 94 -6.71 19.39 1.33
C PRO A 94 -5.32 19.97 1.06
N VAL A 95 -5.21 20.98 0.19
CA VAL A 95 -3.92 21.61 -0.12
C VAL A 95 -3.49 22.53 1.02
N GLU A 96 -4.40 23.37 1.50
CA GLU A 96 -4.15 24.26 2.65
C GLU A 96 -3.75 23.46 3.89
N LEU A 97 -4.50 22.41 4.23
CA LEU A 97 -4.18 21.55 5.38
C LEU A 97 -2.77 20.94 5.26
N ALA A 98 -2.39 20.52 4.06
CA ALA A 98 -1.10 19.89 3.84
C ALA A 98 0.07 20.88 3.91
N VAL A 99 -0.12 22.11 3.42
CA VAL A 99 0.90 23.17 3.52
C VAL A 99 1.10 23.58 4.99
N ASP A 100 0.00 23.72 5.74
CA ASP A 100 0.05 24.17 7.14
C ASP A 100 0.64 23.12 8.09
N ASN A 101 0.32 21.84 7.89
CA ASN A 101 0.71 20.77 8.82
C ASN A 101 1.93 19.96 8.37
N PHE A 102 2.15 19.81 7.06
CA PHE A 102 3.17 18.91 6.51
C PHE A 102 4.21 19.63 5.64
N HIS A 103 3.99 20.91 5.30
CA HIS A 103 4.84 21.71 4.41
C HIS A 103 5.14 21.05 3.04
N ASP A 104 4.27 20.12 2.59
CA ASP A 104 4.40 19.40 1.32
C ASP A 104 3.07 19.44 0.56
N GLU A 105 3.01 20.25 -0.48
CA GLU A 105 1.85 20.39 -1.36
C GLU A 105 1.47 19.07 -2.05
N SER A 106 2.46 18.20 -2.32
CA SER A 106 2.25 16.92 -2.99
C SER A 106 1.46 15.92 -2.13
N VAL A 107 1.46 16.12 -0.81
CA VAL A 107 0.61 15.39 0.13
C VAL A 107 -0.83 15.86 -0.01
N GLY A 108 -1.06 17.17 -0.13
CA GLY A 108 -2.38 17.77 -0.35
C GLY A 108 -3.04 17.25 -1.62
N GLU A 109 -2.31 17.21 -2.74
CA GLU A 109 -2.80 16.60 -3.99
C GLU A 109 -3.18 15.12 -3.83
N SER A 110 -2.39 14.38 -3.03
CA SER A 110 -2.64 12.96 -2.78
C SER A 110 -3.90 12.76 -1.93
N ILE A 111 -4.16 13.65 -0.97
CA ILE A 111 -5.38 13.68 -0.16
C ILE A 111 -6.59 14.04 -1.03
N ALA A 112 -6.48 15.06 -1.90
CA ALA A 112 -7.53 15.45 -2.84
C ALA A 112 -7.97 14.27 -3.74
N LYS A 113 -7.00 13.49 -4.23
CA LYS A 113 -7.26 12.27 -5.01
C LYS A 113 -8.00 11.19 -4.22
N GLU A 114 -7.77 11.06 -2.91
CA GLU A 114 -8.50 10.12 -2.07
C GLU A 114 -9.91 10.63 -1.71
N ILE A 115 -10.10 11.94 -1.52
CA ILE A 115 -11.41 12.57 -1.34
C ILE A 115 -12.31 12.35 -2.57
N GLU A 116 -11.78 12.61 -3.77
CA GLU A 116 -12.51 12.39 -5.03
C GLU A 116 -12.96 10.93 -5.20
N LYS A 117 -12.13 9.97 -4.79
CA LYS A 117 -12.50 8.55 -4.81
C LYS A 117 -13.56 8.20 -3.76
N ALA A 118 -13.49 8.82 -2.58
CA ALA A 118 -14.46 8.60 -1.53
C ALA A 118 -15.85 9.15 -1.88
N LYS A 119 -15.93 10.27 -2.62
CA LYS A 119 -17.19 10.84 -3.14
C LYS A 119 -17.86 10.00 -4.24
N ARG A 120 -17.08 9.21 -4.99
CA ARG A 120 -17.59 8.35 -6.08
C ARG A 120 -18.26 7.06 -5.59
N LYS A 121 -18.17 6.76 -4.29
CA LYS A 121 -18.79 5.62 -3.64
C LYS A 121 -20.09 6.02 -2.98
#